data_AF-A0A4V1GDB7-F1
#
_entry.id   AF-A0A4V1GDB7-F1
#
_cell.length_a   1.000
_cell.length_b   1.000
_cell.length_c   1.000
_cell.angle_alpha   90.00
_cell.angle_beta   90.00
_cell.angle_gamma   90.00
#
_symmetry.space_group_name_H-M   'P 1'
#
loop_
_entity.id
_entity.type
_entity.pdbx_description
1 polymer ?
#
loop_
_entity_poly.entity_id
_entity_poly.type
_entity_poly.pdbx_seq_one_letter_code
_entity_poly.pdbx_strand_id
1 'polypeptide(L)'
;MTHKQFEEFILSLPGVWLDYPFGEDIAVYKFGKSNDGAGKMVALVAEGSNPLRVSLKCDPLLAQNLREKYETVLPGYHLNKKHWNTIICSGQLSDEEIFDLARLSYQLVAEA
;
A
#
# COMPACT_ATOMS: atom_id res chain seq x y z
N MET A 1 9.17 -10.72 0.91
CA MET A 1 8.63 -10.27 -0.40
C MET A 1 9.52 -9.21 -1.08
N THR A 2 9.62 -9.28 -2.41
CA THR A 2 10.22 -8.25 -3.29
C THR A 2 9.17 -7.28 -3.83
N HIS A 3 9.58 -6.10 -4.33
CA HIS A 3 8.66 -5.18 -5.02
C HIS A 3 7.91 -5.89 -6.14
N LYS A 4 8.62 -6.61 -7.03
CA LYS A 4 8.02 -7.31 -8.16
C LYS A 4 6.88 -8.26 -7.75
N GLN A 5 7.08 -9.04 -6.69
CA GLN A 5 6.03 -9.92 -6.18
C GLN A 5 4.81 -9.14 -5.65
N PHE A 6 5.04 -8.01 -4.98
CA PHE A 6 3.97 -7.13 -4.53
C PHE A 6 3.22 -6.49 -5.71
N GLU A 7 3.95 -6.03 -6.72
CA GLU A 7 3.43 -5.43 -7.95
C GLU A 7 2.55 -6.41 -8.74
N GLU A 8 3.05 -7.63 -8.98
CA GLU A 8 2.30 -8.70 -9.65
C GLU A 8 0.98 -8.99 -8.93
N PHE A 9 1.02 -9.03 -7.59
CA PHE A 9 -0.18 -9.21 -6.78
C PHE A 9 -1.15 -8.03 -6.89
N ILE A 10 -0.71 -6.80 -6.63
CA ILE A 10 -1.62 -5.66 -6.55
C ILE A 10 -2.21 -5.31 -7.93
N LEU A 11 -1.46 -5.51 -9.02
CA LEU A 11 -1.94 -5.33 -10.39
C LEU A 11 -2.87 -6.47 -10.84
N SER A 12 -2.90 -7.60 -10.14
CA SER A 12 -3.90 -8.65 -10.39
C SER A 12 -5.30 -8.25 -9.89
N LEU A 13 -5.41 -7.23 -9.04
CA LEU A 13 -6.70 -6.73 -8.55
C LEU A 13 -7.42 -5.92 -9.65
N PRO A 14 -8.69 -6.22 -9.96
CA PRO A 14 -9.40 -5.56 -11.05
C PRO A 14 -9.45 -4.04 -10.92
N GLY A 15 -9.12 -3.34 -12.01
CA GLY A 15 -9.18 -1.88 -12.06
C GLY A 15 -8.05 -1.16 -11.32
N VAL A 16 -7.03 -1.90 -10.85
CA VAL A 16 -5.78 -1.32 -10.34
C VAL A 16 -4.78 -1.11 -11.47
N TRP A 17 -4.09 0.02 -11.45
CA TRP A 17 -3.04 0.37 -12.39
C TRP A 17 -1.90 1.13 -11.69
N LEU A 18 -0.72 1.08 -12.30
CA LEU A 18 0.51 1.73 -11.81
C LEU A 18 0.65 3.15 -12.37
N ASP A 19 1.08 4.07 -11.52
CA ASP A 19 1.38 5.46 -11.84
C ASP A 19 2.61 5.95 -11.04
N TYR A 20 3.20 7.07 -11.48
CA TYR A 20 4.34 7.73 -10.82
C TYR A 20 4.10 9.25 -10.67
N PRO A 21 3.03 9.67 -9.97
CA PRO A 21 2.67 11.09 -9.85
C PRO A 21 3.67 11.91 -9.01
N PHE A 22 4.59 11.25 -8.31
CA PHE A 22 5.59 11.88 -7.43
C PHE A 22 7.03 11.67 -7.94
N GLY A 23 7.19 11.28 -9.20
CA GLY A 23 8.47 10.87 -9.78
C GLY A 23 8.70 9.37 -9.72
N GLU A 24 9.79 8.93 -10.35
CA GLU A 24 10.11 7.51 -10.56
C GLU A 24 10.51 6.76 -9.28
N ASP A 25 10.73 7.46 -8.16
CA ASP A 25 11.13 6.85 -6.89
C ASP A 25 9.96 6.24 -6.10
N ILE A 26 8.71 6.56 -6.47
CA ILE A 26 7.51 6.13 -5.73
C ILE A 26 6.48 5.58 -6.71
N ALA A 27 6.40 4.25 -6.79
CA ALA A 27 5.32 3.56 -7.47
C ALA A 27 3.99 3.77 -6.72
N VAL A 28 2.97 4.29 -7.40
CA VAL A 28 1.63 4.51 -6.83
C VAL A 28 0.63 3.65 -7.58
N TYR A 29 0.03 2.71 -6.86
CA TYR A 29 -1.04 1.86 -7.39
C TYR A 29 -2.39 2.52 -7.12
N LYS A 30 -3.15 2.75 -8.18
CA LYS A 30 -4.42 3.47 -8.14
C LYS A 30 -5.56 2.58 -8.64
N PHE A 31 -6.73 2.77 -8.05
CA PHE A 31 -7.98 2.15 -8.49
C PHE A 31 -8.86 3.17 -9.24
N GLY A 32 -9.57 2.71 -10.26
CA GLY A 32 -10.49 3.50 -11.07
C GLY A 32 -9.97 3.77 -12.48
N LYS A 33 -10.59 4.70 -13.20
CA LYS A 33 -10.23 4.97 -14.60
C LYS A 33 -8.84 5.60 -14.72
N SER A 34 -7.96 4.99 -15.49
CA SER A 34 -6.63 5.52 -15.82
C SER A 34 -6.67 6.77 -16.71
N ASN A 35 -7.69 6.87 -17.55
CA ASN A 35 -7.72 7.80 -18.69
C ASN A 35 -7.81 9.28 -18.31
N ASP A 36 -8.27 9.59 -17.09
CA ASP A 36 -8.52 10.96 -16.64
C ASP A 36 -7.52 11.42 -15.56
N GLY A 37 -6.49 10.61 -15.24
CA GLY A 37 -5.51 10.90 -14.18
C GLY A 37 -6.06 10.87 -12.74
N ALA A 38 -7.36 10.62 -12.55
CA ALA A 38 -8.10 10.75 -11.29
C ALA A 38 -8.30 9.42 -10.54
N GLY A 39 -7.30 8.54 -10.53
CA GLY A 39 -7.35 7.27 -9.78
C GLY A 39 -7.21 7.47 -8.26
N LYS A 40 -7.96 6.69 -7.47
CA LYS A 40 -7.84 6.69 -6.01
C LYS A 40 -6.64 5.83 -5.60
N MET A 41 -5.73 6.36 -4.78
CA MET A 41 -4.55 5.61 -4.33
C MET A 41 -4.93 4.42 -3.44
N VAL A 42 -4.41 3.24 -3.78
CA VAL A 42 -4.56 1.96 -3.07
C VAL A 42 -3.27 1.60 -2.33
N ALA A 43 -2.13 1.69 -3.01
CA ALA A 43 -0.84 1.38 -2.41
C ALA A 43 0.24 2.32 -2.94
N LEU A 44 1.27 2.54 -2.13
CA LEU A 44 2.49 3.22 -2.57
C LEU A 44 3.68 2.34 -2.20
N VAL A 45 4.67 2.27 -3.07
CA VAL A 45 5.90 1.52 -2.82
C VAL A 45 7.09 2.44 -3.09
N ALA A 46 8.04 2.46 -2.15
CA ALA A 46 9.31 3.16 -2.36
C ALA A 46 10.23 2.29 -3.22
N GLU A 47 10.54 2.76 -4.43
CA GLU A 47 11.40 2.07 -5.38
C GLU A 47 12.82 1.87 -4.81
N GLY A 48 13.42 0.73 -5.12
CA GLY A 48 14.75 0.37 -4.62
C GLY A 48 14.85 0.15 -3.10
N SER A 49 13.74 0.22 -2.34
CA SER A 49 13.77 -0.01 -0.90
C SER A 49 14.09 -1.47 -0.56
N ASN A 50 15.01 -1.65 0.40
CA ASN A 50 15.38 -2.97 0.92
C ASN A 50 15.62 -2.89 2.45
N PRO A 51 14.74 -3.47 3.30
CA PRO A 51 13.53 -4.21 2.95
C PRO A 51 12.48 -3.34 2.25
N LEU A 52 11.59 -3.98 1.49
CA LEU A 52 10.49 -3.32 0.78
C LEU A 52 9.66 -2.45 1.73
N ARG A 53 9.32 -1.24 1.32
CA ARG A 53 8.42 -0.34 2.05
C ARG A 53 7.13 -0.12 1.28
N VAL A 54 6.03 -0.61 1.82
CA VAL A 54 4.69 -0.50 1.22
C VAL A 54 3.82 0.36 2.12
N SER A 55 3.15 1.37 1.55
CA SER A 55 2.13 2.14 2.26
C SER A 55 0.74 1.76 1.77
N LEU A 56 -0.16 1.45 2.71
CA LEU A 56 -1.52 0.95 2.45
C LEU A 56 -2.55 1.77 3.19
N LYS A 57 -3.74 1.95 2.59
CA LYS A 57 -4.90 2.43 3.33
C LYS A 57 -5.38 1.37 4.29
N CYS A 58 -5.91 1.82 5.41
CA CYS A 58 -6.38 0.98 6.47
C CYS A 58 -7.53 1.66 7.22
N ASP A 59 -8.43 0.86 7.77
CA ASP A 59 -9.40 1.33 8.74
C ASP A 59 -8.65 1.97 9.94
N PRO A 60 -9.10 3.12 10.49
CA PRO A 60 -8.36 3.80 11.54
C PRO A 60 -8.09 2.97 12.80
N LEU A 61 -9.03 2.11 13.22
CA LEU A 61 -8.86 1.28 14.41
C LEU A 61 -7.85 0.15 14.12
N LEU A 62 -7.97 -0.50 12.96
CA LEU A 62 -6.98 -1.49 12.54
C LEU A 62 -5.59 -0.88 12.37
N ALA A 63 -5.51 0.34 11.82
CA ALA A 63 -4.25 1.04 11.61
C ALA A 63 -3.50 1.27 12.93
N GLN A 64 -4.22 1.67 13.97
CA GLN A 64 -3.67 1.83 15.32
C GLN A 64 -3.22 0.48 15.91
N ASN A 65 -4.08 -0.53 15.89
CA ASN A 65 -3.77 -1.85 16.44
C ASN A 65 -2.51 -2.47 15.81
N LEU A 66 -2.34 -2.31 14.49
CA LEU A 66 -1.15 -2.83 13.78
C LEU A 66 0.14 -2.13 14.23
N ARG A 67 0.10 -0.80 14.47
CA ARG A 67 1.27 -0.04 14.97
C ARG A 67 1.63 -0.39 16.40
N GLU A 68 0.63 -0.68 17.23
CA GLU A 68 0.85 -1.12 18.61
C GLU A 68 1.42 -2.53 18.67
N LYS A 69 1.02 -3.40 17.73
CA LYS A 69 1.45 -4.80 17.68
C LYS A 69 2.81 -5.01 17.00
N TYR A 70 3.12 -4.24 15.96
CA TYR A 70 4.28 -4.48 15.09
C TYR A 70 5.16 -3.24 14.99
N GLU A 71 6.44 -3.37 15.36
CA GLU A 71 7.44 -2.31 15.29
C GLU A 71 7.70 -1.84 13.84
N THR A 72 7.50 -2.74 12.88
CA THR A 72 7.71 -2.47 11.45
C THR A 72 6.52 -1.79 10.77
N VAL A 73 5.44 -1.53 11.50
CA VAL A 73 4.27 -0.80 10.99
C VAL A 73 4.33 0.63 11.52
N LEU A 74 4.63 1.55 10.61
CA LEU A 74 4.80 2.97 10.91
C LEU A 74 3.57 3.78 10.47
N PRO A 75 3.32 4.95 11.07
CA PRO A 75 2.39 5.92 10.51
C PRO A 75 2.77 6.28 9.06
N GLY A 76 1.79 6.38 8.17
CA GLY A 76 2.01 6.66 6.76
C GLY A 76 2.89 7.90 6.52
N TYR A 77 4.03 7.70 5.86
CA TYR A 77 4.98 8.77 5.52
C TYR A 77 4.37 9.71 4.46
N HIS A 78 4.31 11.02 4.73
CA HIS A 78 3.62 12.04 3.92
C HIS A 78 2.12 11.79 3.63
N LEU A 79 1.51 10.85 4.33
CA LEU A 79 0.10 10.47 4.15
C LEU A 79 -0.73 10.83 5.39
N ASN A 80 -2.05 10.72 5.27
CA ASN A 80 -2.94 10.87 6.42
C ASN A 80 -2.74 9.69 7.38
N LYS A 81 -2.02 9.95 8.48
CA LYS A 81 -1.65 8.96 9.51
C LYS A 81 -2.84 8.32 10.22
N LYS A 82 -4.06 8.85 10.05
CA LYS A 82 -5.27 8.16 10.54
C LYS A 82 -5.65 6.96 9.66
N HIS A 83 -5.37 7.04 8.36
CA HIS A 83 -5.87 6.09 7.37
C HIS A 83 -4.76 5.31 6.66
N TRP A 84 -3.49 5.64 6.88
CA TRP A 84 -2.38 5.06 6.16
C TRP A 84 -1.30 4.53 7.09
N ASN A 85 -0.82 3.32 6.80
CA ASN A 85 0.35 2.72 7.40
C ASN A 85 1.43 2.53 6.36
N THR A 86 2.69 2.73 6.74
CA THR A 86 3.86 2.28 5.97
C THR A 86 4.44 1.05 6.67
N ILE A 87 4.48 -0.07 5.97
CA ILE A 87 4.98 -1.36 6.45
C ILE A 87 6.37 -1.58 5.90
N ILE A 88 7.34 -1.80 6.79
CA ILE A 88 8.68 -2.26 6.43
C ILE A 88 8.64 -3.79 6.37
N CYS A 89 8.78 -4.37 5.19
CA CYS A 89 8.64 -5.81 4.94
C CYS A 89 9.89 -6.60 5.37
N SER A 90 10.26 -6.48 6.65
CA SER A 90 11.45 -7.10 7.26
C SER A 90 11.21 -8.54 7.75
N GLY A 91 9.99 -9.04 7.68
CA GLY A 91 9.59 -10.39 8.11
C GLY A 91 8.81 -10.45 9.43
N GLN A 92 8.60 -9.33 10.11
CA GLN A 92 7.73 -9.30 11.31
C GLN A 92 6.25 -9.57 10.96
N LEU A 93 5.81 -9.09 9.79
CA LEU A 93 4.60 -9.58 9.13
C LEU A 93 5.04 -10.52 8.00
N SER A 94 4.29 -11.61 7.86
CA SER A 94 4.41 -12.51 6.72
C SER A 94 3.99 -11.83 5.42
N ASP A 95 4.50 -12.33 4.30
CA ASP A 95 4.13 -11.83 2.97
C ASP A 95 2.60 -11.97 2.73
N GLU A 96 1.97 -13.02 3.26
CA GLU A 96 0.53 -13.25 3.19
C GLU A 96 -0.28 -12.20 3.98
N GLU A 97 0.14 -11.87 5.20
CA GLU A 97 -0.48 -10.78 5.98
C GLU A 97 -0.40 -9.44 5.23
N ILE A 98 0.73 -9.16 4.56
CA ILE A 98 0.88 -7.92 3.79
C ILE A 98 -0.04 -7.92 2.57
N PHE A 99 -0.21 -9.06 1.88
CA PHE A 99 -1.17 -9.20 0.80
C PHE A 99 -2.62 -9.02 1.28
N ASP A 100 -2.98 -9.55 2.45
CA ASP A 100 -4.31 -9.34 3.03
C ASP A 100 -4.57 -7.87 3.37
N LEU A 101 -3.58 -7.18 3.94
CA LEU A 101 -3.67 -5.73 4.18
C LEU A 101 -3.82 -4.95 2.86
N ALA A 102 -3.16 -5.39 1.79
CA ALA A 102 -3.30 -4.78 0.48
C ALA A 102 -4.70 -5.03 -0.13
N ARG A 103 -5.31 -6.20 0.09
CA ARG A 103 -6.72 -6.47 -0.26
C ARG A 103 -7.67 -5.55 0.52
N LEU A 104 -7.46 -5.37 1.81
CA LEU A 104 -8.27 -4.46 2.64
C LEU A 104 -8.15 -3.02 2.14
N SER A 105 -6.93 -2.57 1.81
CA SER A 105 -6.71 -1.26 1.20
C SER A 105 -7.49 -1.09 -0.10
N TYR A 106 -7.44 -2.09 -0.98
CA TYR A 106 -8.19 -2.10 -2.23
C TYR A 106 -9.70 -2.02 -2.00
N GLN A 107 -10.25 -2.85 -1.10
CA GLN A 107 -11.68 -2.87 -0.77
C GLN A 107 -12.15 -1.51 -0.24
N LEU A 108 -11.41 -0.92 0.70
CA LEU A 108 -11.69 0.41 1.24
C LEU A 108 -11.73 1.50 0.16
N VAL A 109 -10.93 1.36 -0.90
CA VAL A 109 -10.90 2.32 -2.00
C VAL A 109 -12.02 2.07 -3.01
N ALA A 110 -12.34 0.81 -3.28
CA ALA A 110 -13.37 0.40 -4.24
C ALA A 110 -14.79 0.69 -3.74
N GLU A 111 -15.01 0.66 -2.41
CA GLU A 111 -16.29 0.95 -1.77
C GLU A 111 -16.53 2.44 -1.47
N ALA A 112 -15.48 3.26 -1.50
CA ALA A 112 -15.53 4.71 -1.32
C ALA A 112 -15.93 5.44 -2.60
#